data_AF-A0A972GZB3-F1
#
_entry.id   AF-A0A972GZB3-F1
#
_cell.length_a   1.000
_cell.length_b   1.000
_cell.length_c   1.000
_cell.angle_alpha   90.00
_cell.angle_beta   90.00
_cell.angle_gamma   90.00
#
_symmetry.space_group_name_H-M   'P 1'
#
loop_
_entity.id
_entity.type
_entity.pdbx_description
1 polymer ?
#
loop_
_entity_poly.entity_id
_entity_poly.type
_entity_poly.pdbx_seq_one_letter_code
_entity_poly.pdbx_strand_id
1 'polypeptide(L)'
;MVTTNSDHNKPVARNFLRRNFCVEEPNQVWVTDLTYIQTQAGWLYLVVFIDLFSRHIVGWSMGNNMESSLMIRALEMGIRNRVPRPI
;
A
#
# COMPACT_ATOMS: atom_id res chain seq x y z
N MET A 1 9.48 18.68 -4.50
CA MET A 1 8.48 17.76 -3.93
C MET A 1 9.24 16.65 -3.23
N VAL A 2 9.22 16.62 -1.89
CA VAL A 2 9.87 15.58 -1.08
C VAL A 2 8.77 14.61 -0.64
N THR A 3 8.92 13.33 -0.95
CA THR A 3 7.92 12.29 -0.63
C THR A 3 8.02 11.79 0.81
N THR A 4 9.12 12.06 1.51
CA THR A 4 9.32 11.65 2.90
C THR A 4 10.28 12.61 3.58
N ASN A 5 9.82 13.30 4.64
CA ASN A 5 10.70 14.00 5.55
C ASN A 5 11.04 13.07 6.72
N SER A 6 12.22 12.45 6.68
CA SER A 6 12.73 11.61 7.77
C SER A 6 13.33 12.40 8.93
N ASP A 7 13.55 13.70 8.77
CA ASP A 7 14.01 14.61 9.82
C ASP A 7 12.80 15.18 10.58
N HIS A 8 12.28 14.38 11.51
CA HIS A 8 11.17 14.75 12.36
C HIS A 8 11.32 14.14 13.76
N ASN A 9 10.76 14.80 14.78
CA ASN A 9 10.74 14.29 16.15
C ASN A 9 9.53 13.37 16.45
N LYS A 10 8.89 12.80 15.42
CA LYS A 10 7.77 11.85 15.57
C LYS A 10 8.30 10.44 15.85
N PRO A 11 7.57 9.61 16.63
CA PRO A 11 7.96 8.23 16.89
C PRO A 11 8.06 7.42 15.59
N VAL A 12 9.13 6.63 15.47
CA VAL A 12 9.33 5.72 14.34
C VAL A 12 8.55 4.44 14.59
N ALA A 13 7.71 4.03 13.65
CA ALA A 13 6.96 2.79 13.74
C ALA A 13 7.91 1.58 13.81
N ARG A 14 7.60 0.60 14.66
CA ARG A 14 8.37 -0.63 14.76
C ARG A 14 8.32 -1.39 13.44
N ASN A 15 9.48 -1.76 12.90
CA ASN A 15 9.56 -2.63 11.73
C ASN A 15 9.35 -4.09 12.14
N PHE A 16 8.13 -4.60 11.96
CA PHE A 16 7.78 -5.99 12.24
C PHE A 16 8.35 -6.96 11.19
N LEU A 17 8.44 -6.54 9.93
CA LEU A 17 8.82 -7.41 8.82
C LEU A 17 10.32 -7.76 8.82
N ARG A 18 11.19 -6.82 9.23
CA ARG A 18 12.66 -7.00 9.27
C ARG A 18 13.25 -7.59 7.99
N ARG A 19 12.68 -7.24 6.82
CA ARG A 19 13.02 -7.79 5.49
C ARG A 19 12.82 -9.31 5.34
N ASN A 20 12.10 -9.96 6.25
CA ASN A 20 11.62 -11.32 6.03
C ASN A 20 10.40 -11.28 5.11
N PHE A 21 10.60 -11.59 3.84
CA PHE A 21 9.52 -11.65 2.85
C PHE A 21 8.95 -13.06 2.66
N CYS A 22 9.45 -14.05 3.43
CA CYS A 22 8.89 -15.39 3.46
C CYS A 22 7.75 -15.44 4.48
N VAL A 23 6.53 -15.45 3.98
CA VAL A 23 5.29 -15.49 4.77
C VAL A 23 4.66 -16.87 4.59
N GLU A 24 4.13 -17.46 5.65
CA GLU A 24 3.64 -18.85 5.64
C GLU A 24 2.14 -18.96 5.31
N GLU A 25 1.36 -17.90 5.55
CA GLU A 25 -0.09 -17.88 5.32
C GLU A 25 -0.57 -16.60 4.61
N PRO A 26 -1.70 -16.66 3.88
CA PRO A 26 -2.36 -15.46 3.35
C PRO A 26 -2.76 -14.46 4.44
N ASN A 27 -2.78 -13.18 4.08
CA ASN A 27 -3.26 -12.05 4.90
C ASN A 27 -2.48 -11.78 6.19
N GLN A 28 -1.24 -12.30 6.32
CA GLN A 28 -0.34 -11.92 7.41
C GLN A 28 0.44 -10.65 7.11
N VAL A 29 0.86 -10.46 5.86
CA VAL A 29 1.60 -9.28 5.42
C VAL A 29 1.09 -8.85 4.06
N TRP A 30 0.67 -7.59 3.96
CA TRP A 30 0.42 -6.94 2.69
C TRP A 30 1.54 -5.95 2.39
N VAL A 31 1.93 -5.87 1.13
CA VAL A 31 2.84 -4.84 0.64
C VAL A 31 2.11 -3.95 -0.34
N THR A 32 2.55 -2.70 -0.43
CA THR A 32 1.93 -1.71 -1.32
C THR A 32 2.98 -0.94 -2.08
N ASP A 33 2.59 -0.48 -3.25
CA ASP A 33 3.36 0.47 -4.06
C ASP A 33 2.43 1.53 -4.63
N LEU A 34 2.98 2.72 -4.86
CA LEU A 34 2.33 3.80 -5.58
C LEU A 34 3.14 4.12 -6.83
N THR A 35 2.51 3.94 -7.97
CA THR A 35 3.10 4.24 -9.28
C THR A 35 2.25 5.21 -10.08
N TYR A 36 2.77 5.65 -11.22
CA TYR A 36 2.08 6.53 -12.15
C TYR A 36 2.10 5.95 -13.56
N ILE A 37 0.97 6.06 -14.26
CA ILE A 37 0.72 5.51 -15.58
C ILE A 37 0.48 6.67 -16.54
N GLN A 38 1.22 6.70 -17.65
CA GLN A 38 1.01 7.68 -18.70
C GLN A 38 -0.21 7.29 -19.53
N THR A 39 -1.16 8.20 -19.71
CA THR A 39 -2.33 8.02 -20.56
C THR A 39 -2.44 9.17 -21.56
N GLN A 40 -3.35 9.06 -22.54
CA GLN A 40 -3.63 10.15 -23.48
C GLN A 40 -4.25 11.38 -22.81
N ALA A 41 -4.91 11.20 -21.65
CA ALA A 41 -5.52 12.28 -20.88
C ALA A 41 -4.60 12.86 -19.79
N GLY A 42 -3.34 12.40 -19.72
CA GLY A 42 -2.38 12.79 -18.69
C GLY A 42 -1.95 11.64 -17.79
N TRP A 43 -1.38 11.97 -16.62
CA TRP A 43 -0.89 10.99 -15.66
C TRP A 43 -2.01 10.47 -14.75
N LEU A 44 -2.01 9.16 -14.53
CA LEU A 44 -2.86 8.48 -13.55
C LEU A 44 -1.99 7.89 -12.44
N TYR A 45 -2.29 8.20 -11.19
CA TYR A 45 -1.65 7.60 -10.03
C TYR A 45 -2.40 6.35 -9.62
N LEU A 46 -1.69 5.26 -9.38
CA LEU A 46 -2.23 3.96 -9.00
C LEU A 46 -1.57 3.50 -7.70
N VAL A 47 -2.40 3.15 -6.72
CA VAL A 47 -1.98 2.46 -5.50
C VAL A 47 -2.49 1.02 -5.57
N VAL A 48 -1.62 0.06 -5.29
CA VAL A 48 -1.96 -1.37 -5.23
C VAL A 48 -1.49 -1.94 -3.90
N PHE A 49 -2.35 -2.73 -3.25
CA PHE A 49 -2.00 -3.61 -2.15
C PHE A 49 -2.02 -5.05 -2.64
N ILE A 50 -0.94 -5.78 -2.37
CA ILE A 50 -0.84 -7.21 -2.67
C ILE A 50 -0.62 -7.99 -1.37
N ASP A 51 -1.22 -9.17 -1.30
CA ASP A 51 -0.89 -10.15 -0.27
C ASP A 51 0.48 -10.77 -0.57
N LEU A 52 1.39 -10.74 0.40
CA LEU A 52 2.78 -11.14 0.17
C LEU A 52 2.91 -12.65 -0.05
N PHE A 53 2.05 -13.45 0.57
CA PHE A 53 2.01 -14.91 0.40
C PHE A 53 1.47 -15.29 -0.99
N SER A 54 0.23 -14.89 -1.31
CA SER A 54 -0.46 -15.35 -2.53
C SER A 54 -0.15 -14.54 -3.78
N ARG A 55 0.46 -13.35 -3.62
CA ARG A 55 0.65 -12.34 -4.68
C ARG A 55 -0.65 -11.79 -5.30
N HIS A 56 -1.80 -12.10 -4.72
CA HIS A 56 -3.06 -11.53 -5.17
C HIS A 56 -3.18 -10.06 -4.82
N ILE A 57 -3.74 -9.27 -5.73
CA ILE A 57 -4.19 -7.91 -5.44
C ILE A 57 -5.35 -8.01 -4.45
N VAL A 58 -5.22 -7.35 -3.31
CA VAL A 58 -6.25 -7.33 -2.27
C VAL A 58 -7.04 -6.03 -2.27
N GLY A 59 -6.43 -4.92 -2.69
CA GLY A 59 -7.08 -3.63 -2.81
C GLY A 59 -6.28 -2.70 -3.72
N TRP A 60 -6.96 -1.75 -4.35
CA TRP A 60 -6.34 -0.77 -5.23
C TRP A 60 -7.18 0.50 -5.33
N SER A 61 -6.57 1.59 -5.78
CA SER A 61 -7.26 2.85 -6.05
C SER A 61 -6.45 3.66 -7.06
N MET A 62 -7.13 4.48 -7.86
CA MET A 62 -6.47 5.33 -8.85
C MET A 62 -7.09 6.74 -8.91
N GLY A 63 -6.29 7.72 -9.29
CA GLY A 63 -6.71 9.12 -9.41
C GLY A 63 -5.78 9.92 -10.31
N ASN A 64 -6.23 11.10 -10.73
CA ASN A 64 -5.46 12.01 -11.60
C ASN A 64 -4.45 12.88 -10.80
N ASN A 65 -4.40 12.73 -9.48
CA ASN A 65 -3.49 13.46 -8.60
C ASN A 65 -2.88 12.54 -7.53
N MET A 66 -1.74 12.96 -6.99
CA MET A 66 -1.02 12.25 -5.92
C MET A 66 -1.59 12.66 -4.56
N GLU A 67 -2.64 11.99 -4.10
CA GLU A 67 -3.28 12.26 -2.80
C GLU A 67 -3.21 11.06 -1.85
N SER A 68 -3.13 11.35 -0.54
CA SER A 68 -3.24 10.32 0.52
C SER A 68 -4.58 9.58 0.49
N SER A 69 -5.62 10.20 -0.06
CA SER A 69 -6.94 9.61 -0.26
C SER A 69 -6.91 8.34 -1.10
N LEU A 70 -6.01 8.24 -2.10
CA LEU A 70 -5.84 7.04 -2.92
C LEU A 70 -5.34 5.86 -2.09
N MET A 71 -4.35 6.11 -1.23
CA MET A 71 -3.78 5.08 -0.37
C MET A 71 -4.79 4.57 0.66
N ILE A 72 -5.54 5.47 1.28
CA ILE A 72 -6.60 5.13 2.24
C ILE A 72 -7.66 4.26 1.56
N ARG A 73 -8.17 4.67 0.39
CA ARG A 73 -9.20 3.90 -0.35
C ARG A 73 -8.73 2.51 -0.75
N ALA A 74 -7.48 2.38 -1.22
CA ALA A 74 -6.90 1.09 -1.59
C ALA A 74 -6.76 0.16 -0.38
N LEU A 75 -6.31 0.69 0.77
CA LEU A 75 -6.20 -0.06 2.02
C LEU A 75 -7.57 -0.50 2.55
N GLU A 76 -8.54 0.41 2.60
CA GLU A 76 -9.91 0.09 3.03
C GLU A 76 -10.56 -0.98 2.13
N MET A 77 -10.32 -0.93 0.82
CA MET A 77 -10.74 -1.97 -0.10
C MET A 77 -10.11 -3.32 0.27
N GLY A 78 -8.80 -3.34 0.54
CA GLY A 78 -8.09 -4.53 1.02
C GLY A 78 -8.71 -5.13 2.28
N ILE A 79 -8.94 -4.29 3.29
CA ILE A 79 -9.53 -4.70 4.57
C ILE A 79 -10.93 -5.30 4.37
N ARG A 80 -11.78 -4.66 3.56
CA ARG A 80 -13.12 -5.19 3.25
C ARG A 80 -13.07 -6.54 2.53
N ASN A 81 -12.12 -6.70 1.60
CA ASN A 81 -12.02 -7.90 0.77
C ASN A 81 -11.47 -9.12 1.51
N ARG A 82 -10.69 -8.91 2.58
CA ARG A 82 -9.91 -9.99 3.22
C ARG A 82 -10.13 -10.14 4.72
N VAL A 83 -10.71 -9.13 5.39
CA VAL A 83 -10.98 -9.09 6.83
C VAL A 83 -9.79 -9.63 7.65
N PRO A 84 -8.60 -9.03 7.51
CA PRO A 84 -7.39 -9.54 8.16
C PRO A 84 -7.49 -9.47 9.69
N ARG A 85 -6.83 -10.40 10.37
CA ARG A 85 -6.76 -10.42 11.84
C ARG A 85 -5.97 -9.19 12.34
N PRO A 86 -6.42 -8.51 13.41
CA PRO A 86 -5.64 -7.45 14.05
C PRO A 86 -4.28 -7.97 14.51
N ILE A 87 -3.26 -7.11 14.45
CA ILE A 87 -1.90 -7.34 14.96
C ILE A 87 -1.74 -6.88 16.42
#